data_AF-A0A8H6R9J9-F1
#
_entry.id   AF-A0A8H6R9J9-F1
#
_cell.length_a   1.000
_cell.length_b   1.000
_cell.length_c   1.000
_cell.angle_alpha   90.00
_cell.angle_beta   90.00
_cell.angle_gamma   90.00
#
_symmetry.space_group_name_H-M   'P 1'
#
loop_
_entity.id
_entity.type
_entity.pdbx_description
1 polymer ?
#
loop_
_entity_poly.entity_id
_entity_poly.type
_entity_poly.pdbx_seq_one_letter_code
_entity_poly.pdbx_strand_id
1 'polypeptide(L)'
;MGSIESETVPTRCTFMVPVYDGEPHSDPSTRAYMAPPMPNRTEHITFPLFDVRSQVLKCESGGDYSKDEQFMASHGFTAVKHTSEIQDGSRFHDVEIMTEVYYREVQELVKQVTGCKEVIVNFSACRGGTAPKTVADQKALIPSNRENTERDSIKMTESWHQPTLGQPIRLAHCDSTALGGRQSLRQWQQDLTDAANRADVIAREDEMGGRHGLSATTKESREAFEEEYNDHVQAKLGPRYASFSIWRPIKTVTRDPLALVPWSEATHHPEMVVEPYDNRNQGYNGDWTRELAMLKIRPECVEKTNTERLKFYYVSEMQPNEVLFVKMFDTEGLGTDAREEVGCLHGSPDLGEAGYGDARESVEVRCIAFW
;
A
#
# COMPACT_ATOMS: atom_id res chain seq x y z
N MET A 1 -29.54 -7.29 37.65
CA MET A 1 -28.14 -7.74 37.46
C MET A 1 -27.85 -7.57 35.99
N GLY A 2 -27.28 -6.42 35.62
CA GLY A 2 -26.89 -6.14 34.24
C GLY A 2 -25.59 -6.86 33.93
N SER A 3 -25.56 -7.58 32.82
CA SER A 3 -24.37 -8.25 32.29
C SER A 3 -23.29 -7.21 32.04
N ILE A 4 -22.12 -7.44 32.64
CA ILE A 4 -20.87 -6.77 32.26
C ILE A 4 -20.60 -7.22 30.83
N GLU A 5 -20.78 -6.31 29.86
CA GLU A 5 -20.19 -6.48 28.54
C GLU A 5 -18.67 -6.59 28.76
N SER A 6 -18.11 -7.78 28.51
CA SER A 6 -16.67 -7.95 28.55
C SER A 6 -16.08 -7.13 27.41
N GLU A 7 -15.48 -5.98 27.71
CA GLU A 7 -14.58 -5.31 26.78
C GLU A 7 -13.55 -6.34 26.32
N THR A 8 -13.67 -6.80 25.08
CA THR A 8 -12.70 -7.73 24.50
C THR A 8 -11.36 -7.03 24.45
N VAL A 9 -10.40 -7.50 25.24
CA VAL A 9 -9.03 -7.00 25.20
C VAL A 9 -8.51 -7.18 23.76
N PRO A 10 -8.12 -6.10 23.07
CA PRO A 10 -7.68 -6.23 21.68
C PRO A 10 -6.43 -7.09 21.61
N THR A 11 -6.33 -7.92 20.57
CA THR A 11 -5.10 -8.61 20.21
C THR A 11 -3.96 -7.60 20.14
N ARG A 12 -2.74 -8.03 20.46
CA ARG A 12 -1.57 -7.16 20.38
C ARG A 12 -0.66 -7.61 19.26
N CYS A 13 -0.02 -6.66 18.60
CA CYS A 13 0.93 -6.95 17.54
C CYS A 13 2.17 -6.06 17.67
N THR A 14 3.33 -6.57 17.29
CA THR A 14 4.61 -5.85 17.43
C THR A 14 5.21 -5.56 16.05
N PHE A 15 5.51 -4.29 15.80
CA PHE A 15 6.24 -3.83 14.61
C PHE A 15 7.68 -3.48 14.94
N MET A 16 8.55 -3.56 13.93
CA MET A 16 9.82 -2.82 13.96
C MET A 16 9.52 -1.40 13.48
N VAL A 17 9.59 -0.43 14.38
CA VAL A 17 9.24 0.96 14.09
C VAL A 17 10.52 1.82 14.11
N PRO A 18 10.86 2.50 13.01
CA PRO A 18 11.91 3.51 13.00
C PRO A 18 11.64 4.63 14.00
N VAL A 19 12.68 5.04 14.69
CA VAL A 19 12.64 6.24 15.52
C VAL A 19 12.87 7.44 14.62
N TYR A 20 11.98 8.43 14.68
CA TYR A 20 12.14 9.68 13.96
C TYR A 20 13.31 10.48 14.55
N ASP A 21 14.25 10.87 13.69
CA ASP A 21 15.45 11.62 14.03
C ASP A 21 15.50 13.01 13.39
N GLY A 22 14.60 13.30 12.44
CA GLY A 22 14.57 14.57 11.71
C GLY A 22 15.73 14.77 10.73
N GLU A 23 16.56 13.74 10.55
CA GLU A 23 17.71 13.79 9.65
C GLU A 23 17.28 13.52 8.20
N PRO A 24 17.88 14.21 7.21
CA PRO A 24 17.56 13.96 5.82
C PRO A 24 17.90 12.53 5.43
N HIS A 25 17.05 11.93 4.59
CA HIS A 25 17.30 10.60 4.05
C HIS A 25 18.52 10.56 3.14
N SER A 26 19.14 9.37 3.05
CA SER A 26 20.21 9.14 2.08
C SER A 26 19.71 9.33 0.64
N ASP A 27 20.58 9.89 -0.19
CA ASP A 27 20.30 10.12 -1.61
C ASP A 27 19.85 8.80 -2.27
N PRO A 28 18.64 8.74 -2.87
CA PRO A 28 18.15 7.54 -3.54
C PRO A 28 19.08 7.04 -4.66
N SER A 29 19.89 7.90 -5.27
CA SER A 29 20.86 7.52 -6.32
C SER A 29 21.93 6.56 -5.80
N THR A 30 22.24 6.63 -4.50
CA THR A 30 23.26 5.80 -3.81
C THR A 30 22.72 4.48 -3.29
N ARG A 31 21.40 4.26 -3.37
CA ARG A 31 20.72 3.04 -2.92
C ARG A 31 20.39 2.12 -4.08
N ALA A 32 20.12 0.86 -3.78
CA ALA A 32 19.56 -0.06 -4.77
C ALA A 32 18.17 0.40 -5.21
N TYR A 33 17.77 0.04 -6.44
CA TYR A 33 16.41 0.29 -6.92
C TYR A 33 15.38 -0.27 -5.95
N MET A 34 14.31 0.51 -5.73
CA MET A 34 13.20 0.21 -4.83
C MET A 34 13.56 0.02 -3.35
N ALA A 35 14.81 0.23 -2.94
CA ALA A 35 15.25 0.08 -1.56
C ALA A 35 15.02 1.39 -0.79
N PRO A 36 14.26 1.42 0.33
CA PRO A 36 14.03 2.61 1.15
C PRO A 36 15.31 3.02 1.92
N PRO A 37 15.36 4.23 2.51
CA PRO A 37 16.48 4.62 3.34
C PRO A 37 16.57 3.72 4.58
N MET A 38 17.79 3.36 4.97
CA MET A 38 18.03 2.60 6.19
C MET A 38 17.75 3.48 7.42
N PRO A 39 16.88 3.05 8.35
CA PRO A 39 16.72 3.76 9.61
C PRO A 39 18.01 3.73 10.44
N ASN A 40 18.35 4.85 11.09
CA ASN A 40 19.46 4.92 12.02
C ASN A 40 19.19 4.13 13.32
N ARG A 41 17.92 4.08 13.73
CA ARG A 41 17.43 3.37 14.92
C ARG A 41 16.04 2.83 14.67
N THR A 42 15.77 1.63 15.17
CA THR A 42 14.44 1.03 15.21
C THR A 42 14.16 0.43 16.57
N GLU A 43 12.90 0.41 16.95
CA GLU A 43 12.41 -0.17 18.20
C GLU A 43 11.29 -1.17 17.92
N HIS A 44 11.17 -2.18 18.78
CA HIS A 44 10.02 -3.10 18.74
C HIS A 44 8.88 -2.50 19.56
N ILE A 45 7.85 -1.97 18.88
CA ILE A 45 6.72 -1.33 19.53
C ILE A 45 5.46 -2.18 19.36
N THR A 46 4.77 -2.42 20.47
CA THR A 46 3.53 -3.19 20.49
C THR A 46 2.31 -2.28 20.45
N PHE A 47 1.42 -2.55 19.49
CA PHE A 47 0.18 -1.82 19.23
C PHE A 47 -1.05 -2.70 19.51
N PRO A 48 -2.20 -2.10 19.83
CA PRO A 48 -3.48 -2.79 19.75
C PRO A 48 -3.80 -3.13 18.28
N LEU A 49 -4.26 -4.35 18.06
CA LEU A 49 -4.61 -4.92 16.77
C LEU A 49 -6.09 -5.33 16.79
N PHE A 50 -6.89 -4.68 15.95
CA PHE A 50 -8.34 -4.87 15.86
C PHE A 50 -8.69 -5.73 14.66
N ASP A 51 -9.42 -6.82 14.92
CA ASP A 51 -9.95 -7.66 13.86
C ASP A 51 -11.21 -7.04 13.25
N VAL A 52 -11.14 -6.67 11.97
CA VAL A 52 -12.26 -6.08 11.23
C VAL A 52 -13.03 -7.12 10.41
N ARG A 53 -12.71 -8.41 10.51
CA ARG A 53 -13.37 -9.50 9.74
C ARG A 53 -14.89 -9.46 9.84
N SER A 54 -15.45 -9.04 10.98
CA SER A 54 -16.89 -8.91 11.19
C SER A 54 -17.51 -7.65 10.56
N GLN A 55 -16.73 -6.76 9.97
CA GLN A 55 -17.15 -5.53 9.30
C GLN A 55 -16.99 -5.62 7.78
N VAL A 56 -15.95 -6.33 7.33
CA VAL A 56 -15.68 -6.64 5.91
C VAL A 56 -16.18 -8.04 5.51
N LEU A 57 -15.89 -8.48 4.27
CA LEU A 57 -16.22 -9.82 3.76
C LEU A 57 -17.72 -10.15 3.82
N LYS A 58 -18.57 -9.13 3.68
CA LYS A 58 -20.03 -9.24 3.82
C LYS A 58 -20.70 -9.77 2.57
N CYS A 59 -20.12 -9.47 1.42
CA CYS A 59 -20.62 -9.90 0.14
C CYS A 59 -19.92 -11.18 -0.33
N GLU A 60 -20.68 -12.08 -0.98
CA GLU A 60 -20.10 -13.18 -1.74
C GLU A 60 -19.46 -12.69 -3.04
N SER A 61 -18.63 -13.53 -3.65
CA SER A 61 -17.93 -13.21 -4.91
C SER A 61 -18.94 -12.82 -6.01
N GLY A 62 -18.73 -11.65 -6.63
CA GLY A 62 -19.57 -11.13 -7.70
C GLY A 62 -20.90 -10.52 -7.25
N GLY A 63 -21.08 -10.23 -5.97
CA GLY A 63 -22.28 -9.56 -5.46
C GLY A 63 -22.15 -8.02 -5.36
N ASP A 64 -22.95 -7.41 -4.49
CA ASP A 64 -22.97 -5.97 -4.24
C ASP A 64 -21.86 -5.55 -3.24
N TYR A 65 -20.81 -4.93 -3.78
CA TYR A 65 -19.66 -4.44 -3.01
C TYR A 65 -19.84 -3.03 -2.43
N SER A 66 -21.02 -2.40 -2.52
CA SER A 66 -21.22 -1.01 -2.09
C SER A 66 -20.82 -0.76 -0.63
N LYS A 67 -21.02 -1.74 0.26
CA LYS A 67 -20.58 -1.62 1.67
C LYS A 67 -19.07 -1.77 1.84
N ASP A 68 -18.45 -2.63 1.04
CA ASP A 68 -17.01 -2.84 1.07
C ASP A 68 -16.29 -1.61 0.51
N GLU A 69 -16.85 -0.98 -0.53
CA GLU A 69 -16.39 0.31 -1.07
C GLU A 69 -16.55 1.43 -0.04
N GLN A 70 -17.71 1.54 0.62
CA GLN A 70 -17.92 2.52 1.70
C GLN A 70 -16.93 2.34 2.87
N PHE A 71 -16.62 1.09 3.22
CA PHE A 71 -15.62 0.81 4.26
C PHE A 71 -14.22 1.24 3.80
N MET A 72 -13.88 1.00 2.53
CA MET A 72 -12.62 1.42 1.91
C MET A 72 -12.50 2.94 1.77
N ALA A 73 -13.62 3.61 1.52
CA ALA A 73 -13.72 5.07 1.48
C ALA A 73 -13.28 5.68 2.81
N SER A 74 -13.73 5.15 3.95
CA SER A 74 -13.41 5.72 5.26
C SER A 74 -12.11 5.21 5.90
N HIS A 75 -11.59 4.04 5.52
CA HIS A 75 -10.43 3.43 6.19
C HIS A 75 -9.18 3.33 5.32
N GLY A 76 -9.30 3.55 4.01
CA GLY A 76 -8.18 3.35 3.09
C GLY A 76 -7.97 1.88 2.67
N PHE A 77 -8.78 0.95 3.18
CA PHE A 77 -8.70 -0.48 2.85
C PHE A 77 -10.05 -1.19 3.04
N THR A 78 -10.23 -2.34 2.41
CA THR A 78 -11.36 -3.25 2.66
C THR A 78 -10.96 -4.69 2.34
N ALA A 79 -11.82 -5.67 2.63
CA ALA A 79 -11.63 -7.04 2.16
C ALA A 79 -12.90 -7.62 1.58
N VAL A 80 -12.77 -8.31 0.44
CA VAL A 80 -13.87 -8.91 -0.30
C VAL A 80 -13.62 -10.39 -0.55
N LYS A 81 -14.70 -11.16 -0.75
CA LYS A 81 -14.58 -12.53 -1.24
C LYS A 81 -14.38 -12.53 -2.75
N HIS A 82 -13.43 -13.33 -3.23
CA HIS A 82 -13.16 -13.54 -4.64
C HIS A 82 -12.67 -14.95 -4.92
N THR A 83 -13.42 -15.69 -5.74
CA THR A 83 -13.03 -17.01 -6.24
C THR A 83 -12.24 -16.85 -7.54
N SER A 84 -10.93 -17.14 -7.49
CA SER A 84 -10.06 -17.11 -8.68
C SER A 84 -10.23 -18.36 -9.54
N GLU A 85 -9.95 -18.29 -10.84
CA GLU A 85 -9.77 -19.47 -11.69
C GLU A 85 -8.52 -20.28 -11.26
N ILE A 86 -7.57 -19.62 -10.58
CA ILE A 86 -6.37 -20.24 -10.01
C ILE A 86 -6.71 -20.89 -8.66
N GLN A 87 -7.04 -22.19 -8.72
CA GLN A 87 -7.38 -22.99 -7.53
C GLN A 87 -6.15 -23.51 -6.78
N ASP A 88 -5.08 -23.82 -7.49
CA ASP A 88 -3.80 -24.24 -6.90
C ASP A 88 -2.93 -23.01 -6.66
N GLY A 89 -2.76 -22.64 -5.39
CA GLY A 89 -2.01 -21.47 -4.99
C GLY A 89 -0.53 -21.47 -5.41
N SER A 90 0.07 -22.63 -5.67
CA SER A 90 1.45 -22.69 -6.17
C SER A 90 1.61 -22.05 -7.56
N ARG A 91 0.51 -21.95 -8.32
CA ARG A 91 0.48 -21.36 -9.66
C ARG A 91 0.59 -19.84 -9.66
N PHE A 92 0.44 -19.17 -8.51
CA PHE A 92 0.72 -17.74 -8.39
C PHE A 92 2.22 -17.40 -8.57
N HIS A 93 3.11 -18.39 -8.58
CA HIS A 93 4.54 -18.22 -8.88
C HIS A 93 4.88 -18.31 -10.38
N ASP A 94 3.89 -18.58 -11.22
CA ASP A 94 4.08 -18.70 -12.67
C ASP A 94 3.75 -17.36 -13.36
N VAL A 95 4.74 -16.82 -14.06
CA VAL A 95 4.64 -15.50 -14.72
C VAL A 95 3.58 -15.50 -15.82
N GLU A 96 3.44 -16.59 -16.58
CA GLU A 96 2.47 -16.69 -17.67
C GLU A 96 1.06 -16.74 -17.10
N ILE A 97 0.83 -17.54 -16.06
CA ILE A 97 -0.48 -17.65 -15.39
C ILE A 97 -0.89 -16.31 -14.77
N MET A 98 0.05 -15.62 -14.11
CA MET A 98 -0.21 -14.30 -13.54
C MET A 98 -0.65 -13.31 -14.61
N THR A 99 0.04 -13.30 -15.76
CA THR A 99 -0.20 -12.35 -16.84
C THR A 99 -1.48 -12.66 -17.63
N GLU A 100 -1.73 -13.92 -17.95
CA GLU A 100 -2.85 -14.33 -18.82
C GLU A 100 -4.18 -14.51 -18.06
N VAL A 101 -4.11 -14.83 -16.76
CA VAL A 101 -5.30 -15.15 -15.95
C VAL A 101 -5.48 -14.15 -14.82
N TYR A 102 -4.54 -14.07 -13.89
CA TYR A 102 -4.79 -13.37 -12.63
C TYR A 102 -4.89 -11.85 -12.77
N TYR A 103 -4.10 -11.24 -13.66
CA TYR A 103 -4.20 -9.80 -13.91
C TYR A 103 -5.57 -9.40 -14.44
N ARG A 104 -6.16 -10.19 -15.35
CA ARG A 104 -7.53 -9.98 -15.84
C ARG A 104 -8.54 -10.05 -14.68
N GLU A 105 -8.44 -11.09 -13.85
CA GLU A 105 -9.33 -11.25 -12.69
C GLU A 105 -9.23 -10.06 -11.73
N VAL A 106 -8.01 -9.61 -11.42
CA VAL A 106 -7.79 -8.45 -10.55
C VAL A 106 -8.37 -7.18 -11.16
N GLN A 107 -8.17 -6.94 -12.46
CA GLN A 107 -8.72 -5.78 -13.16
C GLN A 107 -10.26 -5.79 -13.10
N GLU A 108 -10.89 -6.94 -13.34
CA GLU A 108 -12.35 -7.08 -13.27
C GLU A 108 -12.87 -6.88 -11.84
N LEU A 109 -12.23 -7.49 -10.84
CA LEU A 109 -12.61 -7.34 -9.44
C LEU A 109 -12.48 -5.88 -8.98
N VAL A 110 -11.38 -5.19 -9.33
CA VAL A 110 -11.21 -3.77 -8.98
C VAL A 110 -12.33 -2.93 -9.60
N LYS A 111 -12.69 -3.15 -10.87
CA LYS A 111 -13.82 -2.45 -11.50
C LYS A 111 -15.15 -2.72 -10.80
N GLN A 112 -15.41 -3.96 -10.41
CA GLN A 112 -16.64 -4.33 -9.70
C GLN A 112 -16.74 -3.70 -8.31
N VAL A 113 -15.63 -3.66 -7.58
CA VAL A 113 -15.60 -3.12 -6.21
C VAL A 113 -15.64 -1.60 -6.20
N THR A 114 -14.91 -0.93 -7.11
CA THR A 114 -14.70 0.53 -7.04
C THR A 114 -15.53 1.33 -8.04
N GLY A 115 -16.13 0.68 -9.04
CA GLY A 115 -16.83 1.34 -10.13
C GLY A 115 -15.92 2.08 -11.12
N CYS A 116 -14.59 1.93 -11.02
CA CYS A 116 -13.67 2.52 -11.99
C CYS A 116 -13.87 1.94 -13.40
N LYS A 117 -13.43 2.67 -14.43
CA LYS A 117 -13.60 2.28 -15.83
C LYS A 117 -12.40 1.50 -16.38
N GLU A 118 -11.21 1.90 -15.96
CA GLU A 118 -9.95 1.34 -16.45
C GLU A 118 -9.01 1.02 -15.29
N VAL A 119 -8.30 -0.11 -15.39
CA VAL A 119 -7.35 -0.57 -14.39
C VAL A 119 -6.09 -1.04 -15.09
N ILE A 120 -4.96 -0.45 -14.75
CA ILE A 120 -3.65 -0.81 -15.26
C ILE A 120 -2.88 -1.51 -14.15
N VAL A 121 -2.62 -2.81 -14.31
CA VAL A 121 -1.66 -3.53 -13.47
C VAL A 121 -0.27 -3.00 -13.78
N ASN A 122 0.57 -2.85 -12.76
CA ASN A 122 1.92 -2.33 -12.97
C ASN A 122 3.03 -3.15 -12.31
N PHE A 123 2.69 -3.96 -11.32
CA PHE A 123 3.63 -4.84 -10.63
C PHE A 123 2.88 -5.91 -9.85
N SER A 124 3.44 -7.11 -9.73
CA SER A 124 2.98 -8.08 -8.72
C SER A 124 4.14 -8.85 -8.10
N ALA A 125 3.93 -9.35 -6.88
CA ALA A 125 4.94 -10.10 -6.14
C ALA A 125 4.36 -11.17 -5.24
N CYS A 126 5.06 -12.29 -5.15
CA CYS A 126 4.80 -13.30 -4.13
C CYS A 126 5.62 -13.00 -2.86
N ARG A 127 5.02 -13.24 -1.70
CA ARG A 127 5.66 -13.06 -0.38
C ARG A 127 5.43 -14.24 0.53
N GLY A 128 6.45 -14.56 1.32
CA GLY A 128 6.42 -15.63 2.31
C GLY A 128 7.79 -15.86 2.95
N GLY A 129 7.94 -17.00 3.61
CA GLY A 129 9.16 -17.35 4.35
C GLY A 129 9.31 -16.59 5.67
N THR A 130 10.46 -16.74 6.32
CA THR A 130 10.71 -16.20 7.66
C THR A 130 10.79 -14.68 7.66
N ALA A 131 9.90 -14.03 8.42
CA ALA A 131 9.94 -12.59 8.63
C ALA A 131 11.25 -12.14 9.31
N PRO A 132 11.78 -10.96 8.95
CA PRO A 132 12.99 -10.43 9.55
C PRO A 132 12.76 -10.10 11.04
N LYS A 133 13.80 -10.29 11.86
CA LYS A 133 13.78 -9.92 13.29
C LYS A 133 14.42 -8.58 13.55
N THR A 134 15.37 -8.18 12.70
CA THR A 134 16.02 -6.88 12.73
C THR A 134 15.96 -6.23 11.36
N VAL A 135 16.20 -4.92 11.29
CA VAL A 135 16.34 -4.18 10.03
C VAL A 135 17.45 -4.77 9.16
N ALA A 136 18.54 -5.21 9.78
CA ALA A 136 19.66 -5.82 9.07
C ALA A 136 19.30 -7.16 8.39
N ASP A 137 18.30 -7.87 8.91
CA ASP A 137 17.79 -9.12 8.30
C ASP A 137 16.80 -8.86 7.15
N GLN A 138 16.32 -7.63 7.00
CA GLN A 138 15.28 -7.32 6.06
C GLN A 138 15.85 -7.16 4.65
N LYS A 139 15.75 -8.23 3.85
CA LYS A 139 16.28 -8.27 2.47
C LYS A 139 15.83 -7.13 1.57
N ALA A 140 14.63 -6.57 1.79
CA ALA A 140 14.15 -5.40 1.04
C ALA A 140 14.99 -4.12 1.26
N LEU A 141 15.75 -4.09 2.36
CA LEU A 141 16.64 -2.99 2.73
C LEU A 141 18.10 -3.26 2.37
N ILE A 142 18.44 -4.52 2.13
CA ILE A 142 19.79 -4.93 1.75
C ILE A 142 19.92 -4.70 0.24
N PRO A 143 20.95 -3.99 -0.24
CA PRO A 143 21.22 -3.86 -1.66
C PRO A 143 21.29 -5.25 -2.30
N SER A 144 20.31 -5.59 -3.15
CA SER A 144 20.38 -6.84 -3.89
C SER A 144 21.50 -6.71 -4.94
N ASN A 145 22.49 -7.60 -4.89
CA ASN A 145 23.28 -7.96 -6.06
C ASN A 145 22.39 -8.75 -7.04
N ARG A 146 21.23 -8.22 -7.44
CA ARG A 146 20.56 -8.72 -8.66
C ARG A 146 21.58 -8.47 -9.75
N GLU A 147 22.21 -9.53 -10.23
CA GLU A 147 23.06 -9.46 -11.41
C GLU A 147 22.24 -8.73 -12.48
N ASN A 148 22.84 -7.74 -13.15
CA ASN A 148 22.17 -6.87 -14.11
C ASN A 148 21.31 -7.63 -15.14
N THR A 149 21.65 -8.90 -15.40
CA THR A 149 21.02 -9.82 -16.36
C THR A 149 19.55 -10.14 -16.10
N GLU A 150 19.09 -10.30 -14.85
CA GLU A 150 17.66 -10.52 -14.54
C GLU A 150 16.84 -9.23 -14.59
N ARG A 151 17.48 -8.06 -14.52
CA ARG A 151 16.81 -6.76 -14.60
C ARG A 151 16.69 -6.27 -16.03
N ASP A 152 17.70 -6.52 -16.85
CA ASP A 152 17.70 -6.17 -18.28
C ASP A 152 16.61 -6.93 -19.08
N SER A 153 16.09 -8.04 -18.53
CA SER A 153 14.99 -8.80 -19.13
C SER A 153 13.59 -8.25 -18.79
N ILE A 154 13.48 -7.36 -17.79
CA ILE A 154 12.20 -6.73 -17.45
C ILE A 154 11.89 -5.65 -18.47
N LYS A 155 10.86 -5.87 -19.28
CA LYS A 155 10.34 -4.86 -20.19
C LYS A 155 9.51 -3.85 -19.41
N MET A 156 10.10 -2.70 -19.09
CA MET A 156 9.41 -1.60 -18.40
C MET A 156 8.27 -0.97 -19.22
N THR A 157 8.05 -1.42 -20.45
CA THR A 157 6.87 -1.06 -21.27
C THR A 157 5.61 -1.82 -20.87
N GLU A 158 5.73 -2.93 -20.16
CA GLU A 158 4.63 -3.86 -19.84
C GLU A 158 4.58 -4.17 -18.33
N SER A 159 3.45 -4.75 -17.87
CA SER A 159 3.33 -5.27 -16.50
C SER A 159 4.29 -6.42 -16.24
N TRP A 160 4.79 -6.56 -15.01
CA TRP A 160 5.71 -7.66 -14.67
C TRP A 160 5.42 -8.28 -13.30
N HIS A 161 5.80 -9.55 -13.15
CA HIS A 161 5.58 -10.36 -11.95
C HIS A 161 6.91 -10.76 -11.32
N GLN A 162 7.01 -10.64 -10.00
CA GLN A 162 8.12 -11.18 -9.20
C GLN A 162 7.69 -12.49 -8.52
N PRO A 163 8.05 -13.66 -9.08
CA PRO A 163 7.60 -14.95 -8.56
C PRO A 163 8.37 -15.38 -7.30
N THR A 164 9.58 -14.86 -7.10
CA THR A 164 10.40 -15.19 -5.93
C THR A 164 9.82 -14.59 -4.66
N LEU A 165 9.66 -15.43 -3.63
CA LEU A 165 9.12 -15.04 -2.33
C LEU A 165 9.97 -13.93 -1.68
N GLY A 166 9.39 -12.73 -1.61
CA GLY A 166 9.86 -11.67 -0.73
C GLY A 166 9.48 -11.95 0.72
N GLN A 167 10.34 -11.59 1.67
CA GLN A 167 9.98 -11.70 3.09
C GLN A 167 8.83 -10.73 3.45
N PRO A 168 8.06 -11.04 4.50
CA PRO A 168 7.21 -10.06 5.17
C PRO A 168 7.98 -8.78 5.54
N ILE A 169 7.35 -7.62 5.35
CA ILE A 169 7.91 -6.31 5.74
C ILE A 169 7.37 -5.94 7.12
N ARG A 170 8.28 -5.72 8.08
CA ARG A 170 7.97 -5.43 9.50
C ARG A 170 7.93 -3.94 9.83
N LEU A 171 8.15 -3.09 8.83
CA LEU A 171 8.05 -1.63 8.93
C LEU A 171 6.72 -1.22 8.28
N ALA A 172 5.83 -0.59 9.04
CA ALA A 172 4.61 -0.05 8.47
C ALA A 172 4.95 1.09 7.49
N HIS A 173 4.46 1.00 6.26
CA HIS A 173 4.79 1.91 5.18
C HIS A 173 3.60 2.06 4.22
N CYS A 174 3.69 3.03 3.32
CA CYS A 174 2.85 3.11 2.16
C CYS A 174 3.73 3.11 0.91
N ASP A 175 3.37 2.27 -0.04
CA ASP A 175 4.15 2.10 -1.27
C ASP A 175 3.99 3.24 -2.26
N SER A 176 3.12 4.22 -2.02
CA SER A 176 2.98 5.40 -2.87
C SER A 176 2.33 6.51 -2.08
N THR A 177 2.94 7.69 -2.02
CA THR A 177 2.16 8.91 -1.72
C THR A 177 1.37 9.31 -2.98
N ALA A 178 0.50 10.32 -2.87
CA ALA A 178 -0.13 10.93 -4.04
C ALA A 178 0.91 11.52 -5.00
N LEU A 179 1.98 12.13 -4.50
CA LEU A 179 3.13 12.54 -5.31
C LEU A 179 3.80 11.34 -6.01
N GLY A 180 4.05 10.25 -5.28
CA GLY A 180 4.55 9.01 -5.87
C GLY A 180 3.65 8.47 -6.98
N GLY A 181 2.33 8.64 -6.85
CA GLY A 181 1.35 8.33 -7.89
C GLY A 181 1.53 9.19 -9.14
N ARG A 182 1.60 10.52 -8.99
CA ARG A 182 1.82 11.47 -10.09
C ARG A 182 3.15 11.22 -10.82
N GLN A 183 4.20 10.86 -10.07
CA GLN A 183 5.49 10.46 -10.62
C GLN A 183 5.37 9.15 -11.42
N SER A 184 4.68 8.14 -10.86
CA SER A 184 4.43 6.85 -11.52
C SER A 184 3.71 7.00 -12.86
N LEU A 185 2.67 7.85 -12.94
CA LEU A 185 1.91 8.06 -14.17
C LEU A 185 2.76 8.52 -15.36
N ARG A 186 3.89 9.19 -15.11
CA ARG A 186 4.76 9.74 -16.16
C ARG A 186 5.98 8.86 -16.46
N GLN A 187 6.33 7.94 -15.58
CA GLN A 187 7.64 7.28 -15.59
C GLN A 187 7.61 5.75 -15.45
N TRP A 188 6.61 5.17 -14.78
CA TRP A 188 6.66 3.74 -14.41
C TRP A 188 6.62 2.82 -15.64
N GLN A 189 5.55 2.87 -16.44
CA GLN A 189 5.38 2.09 -17.66
C GLN A 189 4.55 2.85 -18.69
N GLN A 190 4.76 2.56 -19.98
CA GLN A 190 4.10 3.27 -21.07
C GLN A 190 2.57 3.13 -21.02
N ASP A 191 2.04 1.93 -20.82
CA ASP A 191 0.59 1.69 -20.76
C ASP A 191 -0.11 2.51 -19.67
N LEU A 192 0.59 2.78 -18.57
CA LEU A 192 0.08 3.61 -17.49
C LEU A 192 0.04 5.09 -17.89
N THR A 193 1.09 5.59 -18.54
CA THR A 193 1.10 6.95 -19.10
C THR A 193 -0.01 7.12 -20.12
N ASP A 194 -0.20 6.14 -21.00
CA ASP A 194 -1.23 6.19 -22.04
C ASP A 194 -2.64 6.16 -21.45
N ALA A 195 -2.89 5.36 -20.41
CA ALA A 195 -4.16 5.36 -19.68
C ALA A 195 -4.42 6.69 -18.97
N ALA A 196 -3.42 7.27 -18.32
CA ALA A 196 -3.54 8.57 -17.68
C ALA A 196 -3.83 9.70 -18.67
N ASN A 197 -3.27 9.64 -19.88
CA ASN A 197 -3.62 10.55 -20.96
C ASN A 197 -5.05 10.34 -21.47
N ARG A 198 -5.50 9.09 -21.63
CA ARG A 198 -6.89 8.79 -22.02
C ARG A 198 -7.92 9.26 -20.98
N ALA A 199 -7.54 9.27 -19.71
CA ALA A 199 -8.36 9.76 -18.60
C ALA A 199 -8.20 11.27 -18.34
N ASP A 200 -7.50 12.01 -19.20
CA ASP A 200 -7.20 13.45 -19.08
C ASP A 200 -6.47 13.86 -17.78
N VAL A 201 -5.92 12.90 -17.02
CA VAL A 201 -5.25 13.16 -15.74
C VAL A 201 -4.00 14.02 -15.95
N ILE A 202 -3.10 13.60 -16.84
CA ILE A 202 -1.84 14.33 -17.09
C ILE A 202 -2.13 15.73 -17.63
N ALA A 203 -3.05 15.87 -18.58
CA ALA A 203 -3.43 17.16 -19.15
C ALA A 203 -3.98 18.12 -18.08
N ARG A 204 -4.85 17.63 -17.19
CA ARG A 204 -5.41 18.43 -16.09
C ARG A 204 -4.35 18.84 -15.06
N GLU A 205 -3.45 17.92 -14.72
CA GLU A 205 -2.34 18.17 -13.81
C GLU A 205 -1.36 19.21 -14.36
N ASP A 206 -1.03 19.12 -15.64
CA ASP A 206 -0.10 20.04 -16.30
C ASP A 206 -0.73 21.44 -16.46
N GLU A 207 -2.03 21.52 -16.79
CA GLU A 207 -2.79 22.79 -16.81
C GLU A 207 -2.82 23.44 -15.43
N MET A 208 -3.07 22.66 -14.38
CA MET A 208 -3.07 23.14 -12.99
C MET A 208 -1.69 23.65 -12.58
N GLY A 209 -0.65 22.84 -12.85
CA GLY A 209 0.73 23.21 -12.59
C GLY A 209 1.11 24.52 -13.27
N GLY A 210 0.78 24.67 -14.55
CA GLY A 210 1.02 25.90 -15.30
C GLY A 210 0.30 27.14 -14.75
N ARG A 211 -0.97 26.99 -14.33
CA ARG A 211 -1.76 28.11 -13.78
C ARG A 211 -1.24 28.60 -12.44
N HIS A 212 -0.79 27.69 -11.57
CA HIS A 212 -0.39 28.01 -10.19
C HIS A 212 1.13 28.06 -10.00
N GLY A 213 1.92 27.80 -11.05
CA GLY A 213 3.38 27.72 -10.95
C GLY A 213 3.86 26.51 -10.14
N LEU A 214 3.07 25.45 -10.12
CA LEU A 214 3.34 24.21 -9.38
C LEU A 214 3.83 23.12 -10.34
N SER A 215 4.61 22.17 -9.83
CA SER A 215 4.99 20.97 -10.57
C SER A 215 4.31 19.72 -9.99
N ALA A 216 3.72 18.90 -10.85
CA ALA A 216 3.04 17.68 -10.46
C ALA A 216 3.97 16.62 -9.85
N THR A 217 5.29 16.72 -10.09
CA THR A 217 6.26 15.65 -9.78
C THR A 217 7.35 16.03 -8.78
N THR A 218 7.34 17.27 -8.27
CA THR A 218 8.36 17.76 -7.32
C THR A 218 7.82 17.84 -5.90
N LYS A 219 8.69 17.64 -4.91
CA LYS A 219 8.33 17.70 -3.49
C LYS A 219 7.93 19.10 -3.04
N GLU A 220 8.58 20.11 -3.58
CA GLU A 220 8.37 21.52 -3.25
C GLU A 220 6.93 21.96 -3.55
N SER A 221 6.30 21.35 -4.54
CA SER A 221 4.91 21.64 -4.93
C SER A 221 3.90 20.69 -4.30
N ARG A 222 4.31 19.64 -3.58
CA ARG A 222 3.42 18.53 -3.19
C ARG A 222 2.16 18.99 -2.48
N GLU A 223 2.32 19.72 -1.37
CA GLU A 223 1.22 20.11 -0.50
C GLU A 223 0.27 21.09 -1.23
N ALA A 224 0.83 22.13 -1.85
CA ALA A 224 0.04 23.08 -2.63
C ALA A 224 -0.68 22.43 -3.82
N PHE A 225 -0.06 21.45 -4.48
CA PHE A 225 -0.67 20.74 -5.61
C PHE A 225 -1.82 19.86 -5.15
N GLU A 226 -1.67 19.18 -4.01
CA GLU A 226 -2.71 18.34 -3.42
C GLU A 226 -3.89 19.16 -2.89
N GLU A 227 -3.63 20.34 -2.32
CA GLU A 227 -4.67 21.29 -1.90
C GLU A 227 -5.49 21.80 -3.09
N GLU A 228 -4.83 22.13 -4.21
CA GLU A 228 -5.47 22.68 -5.42
C GLU A 228 -6.12 21.61 -6.32
N TYR A 229 -5.81 20.32 -6.11
CA TYR A 229 -6.28 19.25 -6.98
C TYR A 229 -7.81 19.16 -7.01
N ASN A 230 -8.42 19.20 -5.82
CA ASN A 230 -9.86 19.19 -5.62
C ASN A 230 -10.32 20.33 -4.71
N ASP A 231 -11.41 20.98 -5.10
CA ASP A 231 -12.23 21.79 -4.21
C ASP A 231 -13.57 21.08 -4.01
N HIS A 232 -13.69 20.32 -2.93
CA HIS A 232 -14.91 19.57 -2.58
C HIS A 232 -16.07 20.49 -2.18
N VAL A 233 -15.78 21.72 -1.74
CA VAL A 233 -16.81 22.70 -1.37
C VAL A 233 -17.49 23.26 -2.61
N GLN A 234 -16.72 23.56 -3.66
CA GLN A 234 -17.23 24.06 -4.94
C GLN A 234 -17.53 22.94 -5.95
N ALA A 235 -17.35 21.67 -5.56
CA ALA A 235 -17.49 20.50 -6.42
C ALA A 235 -16.64 20.57 -7.70
N LYS A 236 -15.45 21.17 -7.60
CA LYS A 236 -14.47 21.28 -8.69
C LYS A 236 -13.39 20.23 -8.48
N LEU A 237 -13.63 19.03 -8.99
CA LEU A 237 -12.75 17.87 -8.81
C LEU A 237 -11.89 17.62 -10.05
N GLY A 238 -10.68 17.09 -9.83
CA GLY A 238 -9.86 16.53 -10.90
C GLY A 238 -10.38 15.16 -11.37
N PRO A 239 -9.91 14.64 -12.52
CA PRO A 239 -10.19 13.25 -12.91
C PRO A 239 -9.67 12.27 -11.85
N ARG A 240 -10.56 11.48 -11.25
CA ARG A 240 -10.18 10.56 -10.17
C ARG A 240 -9.34 9.41 -10.71
N TYR A 241 -8.23 9.17 -10.03
CA TYR A 241 -7.42 7.95 -10.13
C TYR A 241 -6.84 7.56 -8.76
N ALA A 242 -6.51 6.28 -8.60
CA ALA A 242 -6.05 5.71 -7.33
C ALA A 242 -5.10 4.55 -7.58
N SER A 243 -4.16 4.33 -6.66
CA SER A 243 -3.31 3.14 -6.67
C SER A 243 -3.72 2.18 -5.56
N PHE A 244 -3.85 0.91 -5.92
CA PHE A 244 -4.17 -0.16 -4.98
C PHE A 244 -3.08 -1.22 -4.95
N SER A 245 -2.91 -1.84 -3.78
CA SER A 245 -2.36 -3.19 -3.66
C SER A 245 -3.51 -4.16 -3.38
N ILE A 246 -3.71 -5.10 -4.30
CA ILE A 246 -4.70 -6.16 -4.21
C ILE A 246 -3.98 -7.41 -3.71
N TRP A 247 -4.22 -7.73 -2.45
CA TRP A 247 -3.46 -8.73 -1.71
C TRP A 247 -4.30 -9.98 -1.43
N ARG A 248 -3.76 -11.15 -1.76
CA ARG A 248 -4.43 -12.45 -1.63
C ARG A 248 -3.53 -13.42 -0.85
N PRO A 249 -4.05 -14.11 0.19
CA PRO A 249 -3.39 -15.28 0.74
C PRO A 249 -3.34 -16.43 -0.27
N ILE A 250 -2.20 -17.13 -0.33
CA ILE A 250 -2.05 -18.40 -1.07
C ILE A 250 -2.54 -19.56 -0.19
N LYS A 251 -2.40 -19.42 1.13
CA LYS A 251 -2.89 -20.33 2.16
C LYS A 251 -3.48 -19.53 3.33
N THR A 252 -4.23 -20.17 4.21
CA THR A 252 -4.80 -19.52 5.40
C THR A 252 -3.72 -18.80 6.21
N VAL A 253 -4.01 -17.56 6.59
CA VAL A 253 -3.05 -16.69 7.30
C VAL A 253 -3.13 -16.93 8.80
N THR A 254 -2.23 -17.75 9.33
CA THR A 254 -2.16 -18.05 10.77
C THR A 254 -1.05 -17.28 11.49
N ARG A 255 -0.10 -16.72 10.72
CA ARG A 255 1.03 -15.93 11.20
C ARG A 255 1.38 -14.86 10.18
N ASP A 256 1.93 -13.75 10.67
CA ASP A 256 2.39 -12.63 9.86
C ASP A 256 1.28 -12.10 8.95
N PRO A 257 0.15 -11.59 9.48
CA PRO A 257 -0.87 -10.98 8.63
C PRO A 257 -0.36 -9.68 8.00
N LEU A 258 -1.14 -9.10 7.09
CA LEU A 258 -1.06 -7.66 6.85
C LEU A 258 -1.94 -6.96 7.88
N ALA A 259 -1.35 -5.96 8.55
CA ALA A 259 -2.05 -5.03 9.40
C ALA A 259 -1.94 -3.62 8.81
N LEU A 260 -2.99 -2.84 9.01
CA LEU A 260 -3.36 -1.66 8.25
C LEU A 260 -3.66 -0.52 9.21
N VAL A 261 -3.41 0.71 8.79
CA VAL A 261 -3.84 1.90 9.51
C VAL A 261 -4.25 2.99 8.50
N PRO A 262 -5.42 3.64 8.67
CA PRO A 262 -5.82 4.76 7.83
C PRO A 262 -4.74 5.86 7.85
N TRP A 263 -4.47 6.46 6.69
CA TRP A 263 -3.43 7.48 6.56
C TRP A 263 -3.70 8.68 7.48
N SER A 264 -4.95 9.13 7.56
CA SER A 264 -5.39 10.20 8.44
C SER A 264 -5.16 9.89 9.92
N GLU A 265 -5.46 8.66 10.36
CA GLU A 265 -5.25 8.23 11.75
C GLU A 265 -3.76 8.26 12.10
N ALA A 266 -2.90 7.69 11.24
CA ALA A 266 -1.47 7.69 11.44
C ALA A 266 -0.84 9.10 11.41
N THR A 267 -1.31 9.97 10.52
CA THR A 267 -0.79 11.33 10.35
C THR A 267 -1.12 12.23 11.54
N HIS A 268 -2.34 12.12 12.09
CA HIS A 268 -2.78 12.94 13.22
C HIS A 268 -2.40 12.35 14.59
N HIS A 269 -1.87 11.12 14.65
CA HIS A 269 -1.51 10.51 15.91
C HIS A 269 -0.31 11.21 16.57
N PRO A 270 -0.41 11.66 17.83
CA PRO A 270 0.60 12.51 18.46
C PRO A 270 1.96 11.84 18.61
N GLU A 271 1.99 10.50 18.68
CA GLU A 271 3.23 9.73 18.87
C GLU A 271 3.93 9.34 17.57
N MET A 272 3.28 9.54 16.42
CA MET A 272 3.75 9.03 15.15
C MET A 272 4.17 10.17 14.22
N VAL A 273 4.97 9.79 13.23
CA VAL A 273 5.34 10.61 12.08
C VAL A 273 5.18 9.74 10.84
N VAL A 274 4.33 10.14 9.91
CA VAL A 274 4.30 9.58 8.56
C VAL A 274 5.34 10.36 7.75
N GLU A 275 6.50 9.75 7.51
CA GLU A 275 7.63 10.42 6.87
C GLU A 275 7.77 10.00 5.41
N PRO A 276 7.65 10.94 4.45
CA PRO A 276 7.88 10.67 3.04
C PRO A 276 9.36 10.45 2.70
N TYR A 277 9.64 9.50 1.81
CA TYR A 277 10.99 9.22 1.32
C TYR A 277 10.97 8.83 -0.16
N ASP A 278 12.09 9.02 -0.86
CA ASP A 278 12.20 8.61 -2.27
C ASP A 278 12.87 7.26 -2.42
N ASN A 279 12.40 6.49 -3.40
CA ASN A 279 13.14 5.37 -3.97
C ASN A 279 13.57 5.69 -5.40
N ARG A 280 14.77 5.24 -5.77
CA ARG A 280 15.17 5.16 -7.18
C ARG A 280 14.43 4.00 -7.82
N ASN A 281 13.83 4.24 -8.98
CA ASN A 281 13.10 3.27 -9.77
C ASN A 281 13.61 3.31 -11.20
N GLN A 282 13.46 2.19 -11.89
CA GLN A 282 13.66 2.12 -13.33
C GLN A 282 12.29 2.28 -13.98
N GLY A 283 12.23 3.08 -15.04
CA GLY A 283 11.04 3.33 -15.82
C GLY A 283 11.29 3.10 -17.30
N TYR A 284 10.23 3.17 -18.10
CA TYR A 284 10.35 3.02 -19.56
C TYR A 284 11.13 4.16 -20.23
N ASN A 285 11.28 5.31 -19.56
CA ASN A 285 12.07 6.47 -19.99
C ASN A 285 13.37 6.66 -19.20
N GLY A 286 13.87 5.60 -18.55
CA GLY A 286 15.09 5.63 -17.75
C GLY A 286 14.82 5.74 -16.26
N ASP A 287 15.84 6.13 -15.50
CA ASP A 287 15.77 6.17 -14.05
C ASP A 287 14.99 7.39 -13.54
N TRP A 288 14.23 7.17 -12.47
CA TRP A 288 13.39 8.19 -11.86
C TRP A 288 13.22 7.93 -10.36
N THR A 289 12.62 8.89 -9.65
CA THR A 289 12.34 8.79 -8.22
C THR A 289 10.85 8.69 -7.94
N ARG A 290 10.49 7.84 -7.00
CA ARG A 290 9.11 7.67 -6.52
C ARG A 290 9.05 7.95 -5.04
N GLU A 291 8.12 8.82 -4.64
CA GLU A 291 7.87 9.11 -3.24
C GLU A 291 6.95 8.04 -2.61
N LEU A 292 7.41 7.51 -1.48
CA LEU A 292 6.74 6.57 -0.60
C LEU A 292 6.64 7.20 0.80
N ALA A 293 6.00 6.53 1.76
CA ALA A 293 6.01 6.98 3.15
C ALA A 293 6.25 5.84 4.13
N MET A 294 6.87 6.14 5.26
CA MET A 294 7.12 5.19 6.34
C MET A 294 6.54 5.72 7.65
N LEU A 295 5.96 4.83 8.45
CA LEU A 295 5.53 5.16 9.80
C LEU A 295 6.73 5.13 10.74
N LYS A 296 6.99 6.23 11.42
CA LYS A 296 7.99 6.36 12.46
C LYS A 296 7.36 6.73 13.80
N ILE A 297 8.05 6.41 14.90
CA ILE A 297 7.68 6.85 16.25
C ILE A 297 8.53 8.05 16.67
N ARG A 298 7.93 9.03 17.34
CA ARG A 298 8.68 10.13 17.95
C ARG A 298 9.58 9.61 19.08
N PRO A 299 10.82 10.11 19.21
CA PRO A 299 11.80 9.56 20.15
C PRO A 299 11.32 9.62 21.60
N GLU A 300 10.63 10.68 22.00
CA GLU A 300 10.06 10.86 23.33
C GLU A 300 8.87 9.93 23.65
N CYS A 301 8.35 9.20 22.66
CA CYS A 301 7.20 8.30 22.81
C CYS A 301 7.56 6.82 22.86
N VAL A 302 8.83 6.47 22.59
CA VAL A 302 9.34 5.09 22.59
C VAL A 302 9.03 4.36 23.88
N GLU A 303 9.34 4.96 25.03
CA GLU A 303 9.21 4.31 26.34
C GLU A 303 7.81 4.46 26.98
N LYS A 304 6.88 5.20 26.35
CA LYS A 304 5.57 5.51 26.93
C LYS A 304 4.62 4.30 26.93
N THR A 305 4.52 3.55 28.01
CA THR A 305 3.62 2.37 28.05
C THR A 305 2.18 2.67 28.48
N ASN A 306 1.91 3.84 29.07
CA ASN A 306 0.60 4.21 29.64
C ASN A 306 -0.21 5.19 28.77
N THR A 307 -0.02 5.18 27.45
CA THR A 307 -0.71 6.07 26.50
C THR A 307 -1.61 5.27 25.55
N GLU A 308 -2.60 5.94 24.97
CA GLU A 308 -3.37 5.34 23.87
C GLU A 308 -2.46 5.25 22.64
N ARG A 309 -2.01 4.02 22.33
CA ARG A 309 -1.20 3.72 21.15
C ARG A 309 -2.07 3.72 19.89
N LEU A 310 -1.44 4.05 18.76
CA LEU A 310 -2.05 3.95 17.42
C LEU A 310 -2.67 2.57 17.20
N LYS A 311 -3.85 2.54 16.60
CA LYS A 311 -4.59 1.29 16.35
C LYS A 311 -4.22 0.75 14.97
N PHE A 312 -3.94 -0.56 14.93
CA PHE A 312 -3.82 -1.29 13.68
C PHE A 312 -5.05 -2.17 13.49
N TYR A 313 -5.41 -2.39 12.23
CA TYR A 313 -6.53 -3.23 11.82
C TYR A 313 -6.02 -4.39 10.97
N TYR A 314 -6.65 -5.55 11.09
CA TYR A 314 -6.38 -6.69 10.21
C TYR A 314 -7.65 -7.51 10.01
N VAL A 315 -7.58 -8.47 9.10
CA VAL A 315 -8.60 -9.51 8.96
C VAL A 315 -8.00 -10.81 9.50
N SER A 316 -8.59 -11.38 10.54
CA SER A 316 -8.10 -12.63 11.11
C SER A 316 -8.29 -13.80 10.15
N GLU A 317 -7.33 -14.75 10.22
CA GLU A 317 -7.35 -16.04 9.51
C GLU A 317 -7.79 -15.91 8.05
N MET A 318 -7.26 -14.92 7.32
CA MET A 318 -7.66 -14.68 5.93
C MET A 318 -7.49 -15.95 5.10
N GLN A 319 -8.51 -16.28 4.34
CA GLN A 319 -8.58 -17.48 3.50
C GLN A 319 -8.13 -17.18 2.06
N PRO A 320 -7.71 -18.18 1.26
CA PRO A 320 -7.28 -17.94 -0.11
C PRO A 320 -8.33 -17.35 -1.07
N ASN A 321 -9.61 -17.43 -0.70
CA ASN A 321 -10.72 -16.80 -1.42
C ASN A 321 -11.09 -15.40 -0.88
N GLU A 322 -10.27 -14.83 -0.02
CA GLU A 322 -10.46 -13.49 0.56
C GLU A 322 -9.35 -12.57 0.06
N VAL A 323 -9.72 -11.40 -0.45
CA VAL A 323 -8.81 -10.45 -1.08
C VAL A 323 -8.90 -9.13 -0.35
N LEU A 324 -7.74 -8.61 0.06
CA LEU A 324 -7.59 -7.32 0.70
C LEU A 324 -7.30 -6.26 -0.37
N PHE A 325 -8.07 -5.17 -0.32
CA PHE A 325 -7.84 -3.96 -1.07
C PHE A 325 -7.15 -2.96 -0.16
N VAL A 326 -5.95 -2.51 -0.54
CA VAL A 326 -5.20 -1.49 0.21
C VAL A 326 -4.96 -0.30 -0.70
N LYS A 327 -5.53 0.86 -0.38
CA LYS A 327 -5.20 2.11 -1.08
C LYS A 327 -3.78 2.52 -0.72
N MET A 328 -2.96 2.71 -1.75
CA MET A 328 -1.69 3.40 -1.61
C MET A 328 -1.94 4.90 -1.69
N PHE A 329 -2.70 5.35 -2.69
CA PHE A 329 -3.34 6.66 -2.65
C PHE A 329 -4.66 6.64 -3.43
N ASP A 330 -5.55 7.60 -3.18
CA ASP A 330 -6.74 7.90 -3.97
C ASP A 330 -6.89 9.43 -4.09
N THR A 331 -6.98 9.92 -5.32
CA THR A 331 -7.10 11.37 -5.56
C THR A 331 -8.42 11.96 -5.11
N GLU A 332 -9.46 11.16 -4.91
CA GLU A 332 -10.71 11.62 -4.27
C GLU A 332 -10.46 12.14 -2.85
N GLY A 333 -9.46 11.57 -2.16
CA GLY A 333 -9.03 11.96 -0.81
C GLY A 333 -8.14 13.19 -0.75
N LEU A 334 -7.85 13.84 -1.89
CA LEU A 334 -7.06 15.07 -1.95
C LEU A 334 -7.96 16.31 -1.89
N GLY A 335 -7.36 17.45 -1.51
CA GLY A 335 -8.02 18.75 -1.47
C GLY A 335 -8.73 19.06 -0.15
N THR A 336 -9.25 20.27 -0.05
CA THR A 336 -9.99 20.74 1.13
C THR A 336 -11.30 19.97 1.31
N ASP A 337 -11.64 19.62 2.56
CA ASP A 337 -12.88 18.92 2.95
C ASP A 337 -13.11 17.53 2.30
N ALA A 338 -12.05 16.90 1.81
CA ALA A 338 -12.10 15.52 1.34
C ALA A 338 -12.57 14.58 2.47
N ARG A 339 -13.53 13.71 2.13
CA ARG A 339 -14.07 12.69 3.07
C ARG A 339 -13.52 11.30 2.83
N GLU A 340 -12.98 11.08 1.65
CA GLU A 340 -12.30 9.85 1.27
C GLU A 340 -10.95 9.79 1.96
N GLU A 341 -10.62 8.64 2.53
CA GLU A 341 -9.28 8.37 3.02
C GLU A 341 -8.30 8.35 1.86
N VAL A 342 -7.26 9.19 1.93
CA VAL A 342 -6.26 9.32 0.86
C VAL A 342 -5.50 8.02 0.66
N GLY A 343 -5.25 7.22 1.70
CA GLY A 343 -4.50 5.99 1.58
C GLY A 343 -4.43 5.20 2.89
N CYS A 344 -3.61 4.16 2.90
CA CYS A 344 -3.41 3.31 4.06
C CYS A 344 -1.93 2.97 4.21
N LEU A 345 -1.41 3.06 5.43
CA LEU A 345 -0.13 2.43 5.76
C LEU A 345 -0.38 0.97 6.12
N HIS A 346 0.56 0.12 5.76
CA HIS A 346 0.45 -1.30 5.98
C HIS A 346 1.80 -1.93 6.28
N GLY A 347 1.78 -3.07 6.93
CA GLY A 347 2.95 -3.87 7.20
C GLY A 347 2.55 -5.20 7.79
N SER A 348 3.52 -6.03 8.13
CA SER A 348 3.27 -7.31 8.76
C SER A 348 3.87 -7.36 10.15
N PRO A 349 3.07 -7.23 11.20
CA PRO A 349 3.55 -7.29 12.57
C PRO A 349 3.75 -8.74 13.04
N ASP A 350 4.56 -8.90 14.08
CA ASP A 350 4.62 -10.14 14.85
C ASP A 350 3.40 -10.21 15.78
N LEU A 351 2.69 -11.34 15.74
CA LEU A 351 1.51 -11.59 16.57
C LEU A 351 1.85 -12.16 17.96
N GLY A 352 3.12 -12.49 18.22
CA GLY A 352 3.53 -13.16 19.45
C GLY A 352 2.76 -14.47 19.65
N GLU A 353 2.14 -14.63 20.81
CA GLU A 353 1.36 -15.83 21.17
C GLU A 353 0.05 -15.98 20.37
N ALA A 354 -0.46 -14.89 19.77
CA ALA A 354 -1.66 -14.96 18.93
C ALA A 354 -1.39 -15.55 17.53
N GLY A 355 -0.11 -15.61 17.12
CA GLY A 355 0.29 -16.21 15.85
C GLY A 355 0.63 -17.69 16.00
N TYR A 356 0.20 -18.51 15.05
CA TYR A 356 0.43 -19.96 15.07
C TYR A 356 0.71 -20.50 13.66
N GLY A 357 1.11 -21.78 13.57
CA GLY A 357 1.42 -22.41 12.28
C GLY A 357 2.58 -21.75 11.54
N ASP A 358 2.61 -21.98 10.23
CA ASP A 358 3.65 -21.49 9.33
C ASP A 358 3.49 -20.00 9.01
N ALA A 359 4.58 -19.38 8.53
CA ALA A 359 4.53 -18.04 7.96
C ALA A 359 3.56 -17.99 6.78
N ARG A 360 2.89 -16.84 6.61
CA ARG A 360 1.99 -16.61 5.48
C ARG A 360 2.68 -16.86 4.14
N GLU A 361 1.89 -17.22 3.15
CA GLU A 361 2.24 -17.10 1.74
C GLU A 361 1.13 -16.31 1.05
N SER A 362 1.51 -15.38 0.18
CA SER A 362 0.58 -14.43 -0.42
C SER A 362 1.10 -13.89 -1.75
N VAL A 363 0.18 -13.39 -2.57
CA VAL A 363 0.47 -12.62 -3.77
C VAL A 363 -0.12 -11.21 -3.62
N GLU A 364 0.63 -10.19 -4.02
CA GLU A 364 0.16 -8.82 -4.18
C GLU A 364 0.16 -8.45 -5.67
N VAL A 365 -0.91 -7.83 -6.15
CA VAL A 365 -0.98 -7.19 -7.47
C VAL A 365 -1.22 -5.70 -7.24
N ARG A 366 -0.27 -4.88 -7.69
CA ARG A 366 -0.39 -3.43 -7.68
C ARG A 366 -0.97 -2.97 -9.00
N CYS A 367 -1.92 -2.05 -8.89
CA CYS A 367 -2.58 -1.47 -10.04
C CYS A 367 -2.95 -0.01 -9.79
N ILE A 368 -3.23 0.70 -10.88
CA ILE A 368 -3.82 2.04 -10.86
C ILE A 368 -5.17 2.00 -11.57
N ALA A 369 -6.18 2.53 -10.91
CA ALA A 369 -7.55 2.63 -11.40
C ALA A 369 -7.87 4.07 -11.83
N PHE A 370 -8.66 4.21 -12.89
CA PHE A 370 -9.12 5.49 -13.46
C PHE A 370 -10.65 5.47 -13.61
N TRP A 371 -11.32 6.55 -13.19
CA TRP A 371 -12.79 6.64 -13.16
C TRP A 371 -13.41 7.41 -14.32
#